data_AF-A0A970WPG1-F1
#
_entry.id   AF-A0A970WPG1-F1
#
_cell.length_a   1.000
_cell.length_b   1.000
_cell.length_c   1.000
_cell.angle_alpha   90.00
_cell.angle_beta   90.00
_cell.angle_gamma   90.00
#
_symmetry.space_group_name_H-M   'P 1'
#
loop_
_entity.id
_entity.type
_entity.pdbx_description
1 polymer ?
#
loop_
_entity_poly.entity_id
_entity_poly.type
_entity_poly.pdbx_seq_one_letter_code
_entity_poly.pdbx_strand_id
1 'polypeptide(L)'
;MARLDTKLEAEGAEFLVLGQLLLHRIPTYKTYTNIPGYDLVATNTAANRSARIQVKSRWRTGAPFFLIKNFDCDFVVAVRLNRGRKGGNGHMQPPEYFVLPIELVKSVHRPGPWCKVVFRDITDLEAYHDNWSLVDCFLRTDSTHHVDA
;
A
#
# COMPACT_ATOMS: atom_id res chain seq x y z
N MET A 1 24.95 11.24 8.65
CA MET A 1 24.00 11.83 7.68
C MET A 1 22.64 11.93 8.37
N ALA A 2 22.08 13.13 8.53
CA ALA A 2 20.81 13.32 9.22
C ALA A 2 19.68 12.58 8.48
N ARG A 3 18.74 11.98 9.23
CA ARG A 3 17.54 11.36 8.67
C ARG A 3 16.75 12.44 7.93
N LEU A 4 16.37 12.18 6.67
CA LEU A 4 15.49 13.10 5.96
C LEU A 4 14.12 13.06 6.61
N ASP A 5 13.56 14.25 6.86
CA ASP A 5 12.14 14.36 7.16
C ASP A 5 11.36 14.02 5.89
N THR A 6 10.57 12.96 5.97
CA THR A 6 9.72 12.48 4.87
C THR A 6 8.25 12.42 5.31
N LYS A 7 7.89 13.16 6.36
CA LYS A 7 6.57 13.06 6.99
C LYS A 7 5.47 13.55 6.06
N LEU A 8 5.70 14.68 5.37
CA LEU A 8 4.73 15.25 4.44
C LEU A 8 4.51 14.34 3.21
N GLU A 9 5.56 13.70 2.71
CA GLU A 9 5.47 12.76 1.60
C GLU A 9 4.72 11.48 1.97
N ALA A 10 4.89 10.99 3.20
CA ALA A 10 4.15 9.85 3.71
C ALA A 10 2.67 10.20 3.88
N GLU A 11 2.37 11.30 4.57
CA GLU A 11 1.03 11.82 4.81
C GLU A 11 0.28 12.05 3.49
N GLY A 12 0.93 12.70 2.51
CA GLY A 12 0.36 12.96 1.20
C GLY A 12 0.08 11.67 0.41
N ALA A 13 0.93 10.65 0.54
CA ALA A 13 0.69 9.35 -0.09
C ALA A 13 -0.55 8.67 0.50
N GLU A 14 -0.76 8.76 1.81
CA GLU A 14 -1.96 8.22 2.45
C GLU A 14 -3.24 8.88 1.93
N PHE A 15 -3.26 10.22 1.79
CA PHE A 15 -4.40 10.93 1.20
C PHE A 15 -4.62 10.58 -0.27
N LEU A 16 -3.54 10.39 -1.04
CA LEU A 16 -3.65 9.95 -2.43
C LEU A 16 -4.29 8.56 -2.53
N VAL A 17 -3.86 7.60 -1.71
CA VAL A 17 -4.43 6.24 -1.68
C VAL A 17 -5.88 6.27 -1.21
N LEU A 18 -6.19 7.02 -0.16
CA LEU A 18 -7.56 7.23 0.31
C LEU A 18 -8.46 7.77 -0.82
N GLY A 19 -7.99 8.79 -1.53
CA GLY A 19 -8.71 9.37 -2.66
C GLY A 19 -9.00 8.34 -3.75
N GLN A 20 -8.01 7.52 -4.11
CA GLN A 20 -8.19 6.46 -5.11
C GLN A 20 -9.24 5.42 -4.67
N LEU A 21 -9.15 4.91 -3.44
CA LEU A 21 -10.13 3.94 -2.93
C LEU A 21 -11.56 4.50 -2.97
N LEU A 22 -11.74 5.77 -2.59
CA LEU A 22 -13.04 6.44 -2.62
C LEU A 22 -13.55 6.65 -4.07
N LEU A 23 -12.68 7.01 -5.02
CA LEU A 23 -13.04 7.11 -6.44
C LEU A 23 -13.49 5.76 -7.02
N HIS A 24 -12.89 4.67 -6.54
CA HIS A 24 -13.30 3.30 -6.86
C HIS A 24 -14.53 2.81 -6.06
N ARG A 25 -15.21 3.71 -5.33
CA ARG A 25 -16.39 3.43 -4.50
C ARG A 25 -16.14 2.40 -3.40
N ILE A 26 -14.94 2.38 -2.84
CA ILE A 26 -14.56 1.57 -1.68
C ILE A 26 -14.57 2.48 -0.45
N PRO A 27 -15.60 2.42 0.43
CA PRO A 27 -15.65 3.22 1.65
C PRO A 27 -14.38 3.01 2.46
N THR A 28 -13.62 4.08 2.70
CA THR A 28 -12.31 4.00 3.37
C THR A 28 -12.11 5.18 4.29
N TYR A 29 -11.48 4.92 5.43
CA TYR A 29 -11.19 5.91 6.44
C TYR A 29 -9.70 5.88 6.78
N LYS A 30 -9.13 7.06 7.01
CA LYS A 30 -7.78 7.20 7.53
C LYS A 30 -7.80 7.04 9.05
N THR A 31 -6.80 6.36 9.61
CA THR A 31 -6.63 6.26 11.06
C THR A 31 -6.01 7.56 11.60
N TYR A 32 -6.67 8.20 12.57
CA TYR A 32 -6.20 9.46 13.15
C TYR A 32 -5.15 9.30 14.26
N THR A 33 -5.04 8.11 14.83
CA THR A 33 -3.96 7.74 15.75
C THR A 33 -2.92 6.95 14.97
N ASN A 34 -1.63 7.08 15.33
CA ASN A 34 -0.54 6.26 14.78
C ASN A 34 -0.71 4.80 15.23
N ILE A 35 -1.73 4.12 14.70
CA ILE A 35 -1.96 2.70 14.95
C ILE A 35 -0.83 1.95 14.25
N PRO A 36 -0.05 1.13 14.99
CA PRO A 36 0.98 0.35 14.35
C PRO A 36 0.36 -0.66 13.37
N GLY A 37 0.80 -0.65 12.13
CA GLY A 37 0.53 -1.73 11.17
C GLY A 37 -0.32 -1.35 9.97
N TYR A 38 -1.14 -0.30 10.05
CA TYR A 38 -1.95 0.18 8.93
C TYR A 38 -2.29 1.66 9.09
N ASP A 39 -2.54 2.33 7.96
CA ASP A 39 -2.83 3.77 7.93
C ASP A 39 -4.28 4.04 7.49
N LEU A 40 -4.87 3.11 6.74
CA LEU A 40 -6.25 3.20 6.23
C LEU A 40 -7.03 1.93 6.56
N VAL A 41 -8.35 2.08 6.71
CA VAL A 41 -9.31 0.98 6.85
C VAL A 41 -10.39 1.13 5.79
N ALA A 42 -10.41 0.21 4.84
CA ALA A 42 -11.50 0.07 3.88
C ALA A 42 -12.59 -0.83 4.46
N THR A 43 -13.86 -0.53 4.21
CA THR A 43 -14.99 -1.26 4.80
C THR A 43 -16.07 -1.60 3.79
N ASN A 44 -16.74 -2.72 4.05
CA ASN A 44 -18.00 -3.10 3.44
C ASN A 44 -18.96 -3.47 4.58
N THR A 45 -19.85 -2.54 4.94
CA THR A 45 -20.77 -2.72 6.06
C THR A 45 -21.84 -3.76 5.77
N ALA A 46 -22.26 -3.92 4.51
CA ALA A 46 -23.25 -4.92 4.11
C ALA A 46 -22.73 -6.35 4.31
N ALA A 47 -21.45 -6.58 4.05
CA ALA A 47 -20.79 -7.87 4.32
C ALA A 47 -20.23 -7.97 5.75
N ASN A 48 -20.29 -6.90 6.55
CA ASN A 48 -19.61 -6.78 7.85
C ASN A 48 -18.10 -7.09 7.77
N ARG A 49 -17.41 -6.54 6.77
CA ARG A 49 -15.99 -6.78 6.53
C ARG A 49 -15.19 -5.49 6.45
N SER A 50 -13.91 -5.59 6.80
CA SER A 50 -12.94 -4.51 6.68
C SER A 50 -11.60 -5.05 6.17
N ALA A 51 -10.83 -4.16 5.56
CA ALA A 51 -9.47 -4.40 5.10
C ALA A 51 -8.56 -3.30 5.67
N ARG A 52 -7.50 -3.71 6.35
CA ARG A 52 -6.45 -2.85 6.89
C ARG A 52 -5.40 -2.65 5.81
N ILE A 53 -5.08 -1.40 5.52
CA ILE A 53 -4.18 -1.03 4.42
C ILE A 53 -3.03 -0.20 4.99
N GLN A 54 -1.81 -0.69 4.79
CA GLN A 54 -0.60 0.06 5.07
C GLN A 54 -0.10 0.75 3.80
N VAL A 55 0.12 2.05 3.85
CA VAL A 55 0.70 2.84 2.77
C VAL A 55 2.21 2.92 2.97
N LYS A 56 2.97 2.71 1.89
CA LYS A 56 4.42 2.91 1.85
C LYS A 56 4.80 3.74 0.65
N SER A 57 5.44 4.89 0.86
CA SER A 57 5.76 5.80 -0.23
C SER A 57 7.25 5.92 -0.52
N ARG A 58 7.58 6.25 -1.77
CA ARG A 58 8.93 6.64 -2.20
C ARG A 58 8.85 7.90 -3.05
N TRP A 59 9.58 8.93 -2.64
CA TRP A 59 9.64 10.22 -3.34
C TRP A 59 10.28 10.14 -4.73
N ARG A 60 11.38 9.38 -4.85
CA ARG A 60 12.22 9.34 -6.07
C ARG A 60 11.52 8.65 -7.23
N THR A 61 11.57 9.23 -8.42
CA THR A 61 11.16 8.57 -9.67
C THR A 61 11.98 7.29 -9.90
N GLY A 62 11.30 6.20 -10.27
CA GLY A 62 11.93 4.89 -10.44
C GLY A 62 12.54 4.35 -9.14
N ALA A 63 11.87 4.54 -8.01
CA ALA A 63 12.29 3.93 -6.74
C ALA A 63 12.15 2.39 -6.81
N PRO A 64 13.22 1.61 -6.57
CA PRO A 64 13.23 0.17 -6.87
C PRO A 64 12.75 -0.70 -5.70
N PHE A 65 12.49 -0.11 -4.54
CA PHE A 65 12.04 -0.84 -3.35
C PHE A 65 11.23 0.06 -2.42
N PHE A 66 10.61 -0.53 -1.40
CA PHE A 66 10.13 0.17 -0.21
C PHE A 66 10.54 -0.60 1.05
N LEU A 67 10.40 0.04 2.21
CA LEU A 67 10.77 -0.53 3.51
C LEU A 67 9.49 -0.84 4.30
N ILE A 68 9.42 -2.02 4.91
CA ILE A 68 8.29 -2.43 5.73
C ILE A 68 8.79 -3.32 6.87
N LYS A 69 8.27 -3.12 8.08
CA LYS A 69 8.65 -3.89 9.28
C LYS A 69 7.47 -4.53 9.99
N ASN A 70 6.27 -3.96 9.82
CA ASN A 70 5.04 -4.48 10.38
C ASN A 70 4.19 -5.00 9.22
N PHE A 71 3.63 -6.20 9.39
CA PHE A 71 2.81 -6.89 8.41
C PHE A 71 1.37 -7.12 8.93
N ASP A 72 0.97 -6.42 10.00
CA ASP A 72 -0.38 -6.48 10.56
C ASP A 72 -1.38 -5.62 9.77
N CYS A 73 -1.52 -5.97 8.50
CA CYS A 73 -2.46 -5.39 7.54
C CYS A 73 -2.84 -6.46 6.52
N ASP A 74 -3.90 -6.21 5.75
CA ASP A 74 -4.36 -7.12 4.70
C ASP A 74 -3.71 -6.76 3.35
N PHE A 75 -3.42 -5.47 3.15
CA PHE A 75 -2.77 -4.94 1.96
C PHE A 75 -1.67 -3.94 2.30
N VAL A 76 -0.67 -3.89 1.43
CA VAL A 76 0.28 -2.78 1.32
C VAL A 76 0.02 -2.05 0.01
N VAL A 77 -0.22 -0.75 0.06
CA VAL A 77 -0.22 0.09 -1.13
C VAL A 77 1.12 0.80 -1.23
N ALA A 78 1.96 0.36 -2.18
CA ALA A 78 3.25 0.96 -2.43
C ALA A 78 3.10 2.10 -3.45
N VAL A 79 3.40 3.33 -3.01
CA VAL A 79 3.23 4.55 -3.81
C VAL A 79 4.59 5.07 -4.27
N ARG A 80 4.83 5.10 -5.58
CA ARG A 80 5.96 5.87 -6.12
C ARG A 80 5.43 7.26 -6.44
N LEU A 81 5.85 8.26 -5.67
CA LEU A 81 5.39 9.63 -5.86
C LEU A 81 5.98 10.30 -7.11
N ASN A 82 7.05 9.71 -7.67
CA ASN A 82 7.69 10.14 -8.91
C ASN A 82 7.99 11.66 -8.97
N ARG A 83 8.69 12.17 -7.94
CA ARG A 83 9.03 13.59 -7.79
C ARG A 83 10.44 13.94 -8.27
N GLY A 84 11.01 13.12 -9.14
CA GLY A 84 12.34 13.32 -9.73
C GLY A 84 13.45 12.65 -8.92
N ARG A 85 14.64 13.24 -8.94
CA ARG A 85 15.86 12.74 -8.28
C ARG A 85 16.44 13.83 -7.39
N LYS A 86 17.05 13.42 -6.27
CA LYS A 86 17.84 14.34 -5.44
C LYS A 86 18.91 15.01 -6.32
N GLY A 87 18.97 16.34 -6.28
CA GLY A 87 19.84 17.15 -7.12
C GLY A 87 19.18 17.72 -8.38
N GLY A 88 17.86 17.60 -8.56
CA GLY A 88 17.09 18.33 -9.59
C GLY A 88 17.02 17.69 -10.97
N ASN A 89 17.91 16.74 -11.28
CA ASN A 89 18.05 16.17 -12.63
C ASN A 89 17.12 14.95 -12.90
N GLY A 90 15.96 14.86 -12.27
CA GLY A 90 15.05 13.72 -12.46
C GLY A 90 13.69 14.14 -13.00
N HIS A 91 13.18 13.41 -13.99
CA HIS A 91 11.86 13.64 -14.55
C HIS A 91 10.77 13.39 -13.50
N MET A 92 9.88 14.37 -13.34
CA MET A 92 8.67 14.24 -12.54
C MET A 92 7.59 13.53 -13.37
N GLN A 93 6.86 12.63 -12.73
CA GLN A 93 5.75 11.90 -13.36
C GLN A 93 4.57 11.86 -12.37
N PRO A 94 3.36 11.48 -12.83
CA PRO A 94 2.27 11.14 -11.93
C PRO A 94 2.68 10.05 -10.93
N PRO A 95 2.07 10.02 -9.73
CA PRO A 95 2.27 8.91 -8.81
C PRO A 95 1.83 7.57 -9.41
N GLU A 96 2.56 6.50 -9.12
CA GLU A 96 2.17 5.11 -9.41
C GLU A 96 1.76 4.41 -8.12
N TYR A 97 0.75 3.55 -8.20
CA TYR A 97 0.22 2.80 -7.08
C TYR A 97 0.31 1.30 -7.36
N PHE A 98 0.89 0.55 -6.44
CA PHE A 98 0.89 -0.91 -6.48
C PHE A 98 0.11 -1.45 -5.29
N VAL A 99 -1.02 -2.09 -5.55
CA VAL A 99 -1.93 -2.64 -4.54
C VAL A 99 -1.53 -4.09 -4.28
N LEU A 100 -0.80 -4.34 -3.19
CA LEU A 100 -0.14 -5.62 -2.93
C LEU A 100 -0.83 -6.36 -1.76
N PRO A 101 -1.36 -7.58 -1.96
CA PRO A 101 -1.81 -8.42 -0.85
C PRO A 101 -0.66 -8.71 0.12
N ILE A 102 -0.94 -8.75 1.43
CA ILE A 102 0.12 -8.89 2.43
C ILE A 102 0.92 -10.20 2.29
N GLU A 103 0.28 -11.29 1.87
CA GLU A 103 0.95 -12.59 1.67
C GLU A 103 1.98 -12.55 0.54
N LEU A 104 1.70 -11.79 -0.53
CA LEU A 104 2.68 -11.52 -1.59
C LEU A 104 3.86 -10.71 -1.05
N VAL A 105 3.59 -9.68 -0.25
CA VAL A 105 4.65 -8.84 0.33
C VAL A 105 5.56 -9.66 1.24
N LYS A 106 4.98 -10.54 2.07
CA LYS A 106 5.71 -11.46 2.95
C LYS A 106 6.59 -12.44 2.17
N SER A 107 6.11 -12.97 1.04
CA SER A 107 6.85 -13.97 0.25
C SER A 107 8.12 -13.43 -0.40
N VAL A 108 8.13 -12.13 -0.74
CA VAL A 108 9.30 -11.46 -1.37
C VAL A 108 10.12 -10.61 -0.39
N HIS A 109 9.63 -10.41 0.84
CA HIS A 109 10.31 -9.59 1.84
C HIS A 109 11.63 -10.23 2.26
N ARG A 110 12.72 -9.46 2.13
CA ARG A 110 14.07 -9.92 2.50
C ARG A 110 14.37 -9.50 3.94
N PRO A 111 14.51 -10.45 4.89
CA PRO A 111 14.91 -10.13 6.25
C PRO A 111 16.32 -9.54 6.28
N GLY A 112 16.55 -8.55 7.14
CA GLY A 112 17.83 -7.86 7.29
C GLY A 112 17.68 -6.45 7.83
N PRO A 113 18.78 -5.69 8.01
CA PRO A 113 18.76 -4.38 8.67
C PRO A 113 17.81 -3.36 8.01
N TRP A 114 17.56 -3.53 6.72
CA TRP A 114 16.74 -2.62 5.91
C TRP A 114 15.30 -3.11 5.69
N CYS A 115 14.94 -4.36 6.01
CA CYS A 115 13.59 -4.93 5.83
C CYS A 115 12.89 -4.44 4.55
N LYS A 116 13.45 -4.80 3.38
CA LYS A 116 13.07 -4.20 2.09
C LYS A 116 12.28 -5.17 1.22
N VAL A 117 11.37 -4.61 0.43
CA VAL A 117 10.65 -5.27 -0.66
C VAL A 117 11.09 -4.62 -1.96
N VAL A 118 11.70 -5.39 -2.85
CA VAL A 118 12.21 -4.90 -4.14
C VAL A 118 11.17 -5.20 -5.21
N PHE A 119 10.76 -4.18 -5.96
CA PHE A 119 9.70 -4.30 -6.96
C PHE A 119 10.00 -5.36 -8.04
N ARG A 120 11.26 -5.50 -8.44
CA ARG A 120 11.69 -6.50 -9.44
C ARG A 120 11.54 -7.95 -8.94
N ASP A 121 11.50 -8.17 -7.63
CA ASP A 121 11.33 -9.51 -7.07
C ASP A 121 9.86 -9.93 -7.00
N ILE A 122 8.91 -9.01 -7.28
CA ILE A 122 7.49 -9.30 -7.38
C ILE A 122 7.20 -9.81 -8.78
N THR A 123 6.85 -11.09 -8.89
CA THR A 123 6.39 -11.69 -10.13
C THR A 123 5.13 -10.97 -10.63
N ASP A 124 5.11 -10.60 -11.90
CA ASP A 124 3.99 -9.92 -12.55
C ASP A 124 3.52 -8.65 -11.80
N LEU A 125 4.47 -7.78 -11.44
CA LEU A 125 4.19 -6.54 -10.71
C LEU A 125 3.06 -5.69 -11.36
N GLU A 126 2.96 -5.72 -12.69
CA GLU A 126 1.98 -4.94 -13.43
C GLU A 126 0.54 -5.35 -13.12
N ALA A 127 0.29 -6.62 -12.78
CA ALA A 127 -1.03 -7.08 -12.34
C ALA A 127 -1.51 -6.38 -11.05
N TYR A 128 -0.62 -5.73 -10.31
CA TYR A 128 -0.92 -4.98 -9.09
C TYR A 128 -0.93 -3.46 -9.30
N HIS A 129 -0.56 -2.97 -10.50
CA HIS A 129 -0.54 -1.55 -10.82
C HIS A 129 -1.98 -1.01 -10.94
N ASP A 130 -2.31 0.01 -10.14
CA ASP A 130 -3.65 0.62 -10.04
C ASP A 130 -4.81 -0.39 -9.85
N ASN A 131 -4.51 -1.60 -9.34
CA ASN A 131 -5.48 -2.68 -9.25
C ASN A 131 -6.28 -2.63 -7.93
N TRP A 132 -7.09 -1.59 -7.78
CA TRP A 132 -7.94 -1.38 -6.60
C TRP A 132 -9.02 -2.46 -6.43
N SER A 133 -9.34 -3.19 -7.50
CA SER A 133 -10.33 -4.28 -7.46
C SER A 133 -9.92 -5.41 -6.50
N LEU A 134 -8.63 -5.59 -6.22
CA LEU A 134 -8.16 -6.55 -5.24
C LEU A 134 -8.72 -6.28 -3.83
N VAL A 135 -8.81 -5.01 -3.43
CA VAL A 135 -9.39 -4.62 -2.15
C VAL A 135 -10.89 -4.80 -2.16
N ASP A 136 -11.57 -4.41 -3.24
CA ASP A 136 -13.02 -4.57 -3.38
C ASP A 136 -13.44 -6.05 -3.37
N CYS A 137 -12.78 -6.90 -4.16
CA CYS A 137 -12.96 -8.34 -4.14
C CYS A 137 -12.68 -8.90 -2.75
N PHE A 138 -11.57 -8.50 -2.12
CA PHE A 138 -11.28 -8.91 -0.75
C PHE A 138 -12.40 -8.52 0.20
N LEU A 139 -13.11 -7.40 0.04
CA LEU A 139 -14.21 -6.99 0.92
C LEU A 139 -15.56 -7.67 0.59
N ARG A 140 -15.67 -8.32 -0.57
CA ARG A 140 -16.90 -8.97 -1.04
C ARG A 140 -16.93 -10.48 -0.86
N THR A 141 -15.77 -11.14 -0.68
CA THR A 141 -15.75 -12.60 -0.47
C THR A 141 -16.57 -12.98 0.77
N ASP A 142 -17.61 -13.79 0.62
CA ASP A 142 -18.35 -14.27 1.78
C ASP A 142 -17.49 -15.24 2.58
N SER A 143 -17.40 -15.04 3.90
CA SER A 143 -16.86 -16.02 4.83
C SER A 143 -17.90 -17.13 5.10
N THR A 144 -18.53 -17.66 4.05
CA THR A 144 -19.39 -18.84 4.12
C THR A 144 -18.54 -20.10 3.92
N HIS A 145 -17.74 -20.43 4.94
CA HIS A 145 -17.56 -21.84 5.26
C HIS A 145 -18.77 -22.24 6.11
N HIS A 146 -19.82 -22.69 5.44
CA HIS A 146 -20.78 -23.57 6.10
C HIS A 146 -20.01 -24.82 6.54
N VAL A 147 -19.92 -24.99 7.85
CA VAL A 147 -19.62 -26.27 8.48
C VAL A 147 -20.82 -27.16 8.18
N ASP A 148 -20.71 -28.01 7.17
CA ASP A 148 -21.61 -29.15 7.03
C ASP A 148 -21.20 -30.19 8.07
N ALA A 149 -22.19 -30.55 8.90
CA ALA A 149 -22.13 -31.50 9.99
C ALA A 149 -21.96 -32.96 9.52
#